data_AF-A0A5M5BYB0-F1
#
_entry.id   AF-A0A5M5BYB0-F1
#
_cell.length_a   1.000
_cell.length_b   1.000
_cell.length_c   1.000
_cell.angle_alpha   90.00
_cell.angle_beta   90.00
_cell.angle_gamma   90.00
#
_symmetry.space_group_name_H-M   'P 1'
#
loop_
_entity.id
_entity.type
_entity.pdbx_description
1 polymer ?
#
loop_
_entity_poly.entity_id
_entity_poly.type
_entity_poly.pdbx_seq_one_letter_code
_entity_poly.pdbx_strand_id
1 'polypeptide(L)'
;MKVLEEIKVSVYENVYSKKPRVMSFLEVIIMCIHPIYASIINAIRRYYAEGDHAAAQKLKNQLPCFTPAGTFDGAHAIKNFLLPSHIVGLDYDHVKDRLQVIQRCAADPHTVAAIESPTDGVKVFAYVEGIENRHREGQQLVSRYYNQLLGLESDPACKDESRLCYFSYSP
;
A
#
# COMPACT_ATOMS: atom_id res chain seq x y z
N MET A 1 1.13 -16.80 10.47
CA MET A 1 0.64 -15.42 10.29
C MET A 1 0.04 -14.92 11.60
N LYS A 2 0.45 -13.74 12.10
CA LYS A 2 -0.26 -13.04 13.18
C LYS A 2 -1.69 -12.69 12.72
N VAL A 3 -2.64 -12.56 13.64
CA VAL A 3 -3.98 -12.11 13.27
C VAL A 3 -3.89 -10.66 12.74
N LEU A 4 -4.64 -10.28 11.70
CA LEU A 4 -4.45 -8.99 11.02
C LEU A 4 -4.70 -7.78 11.96
N GLU A 5 -5.51 -7.96 12.98
CA GLU A 5 -5.82 -7.02 14.07
C GLU A 5 -4.58 -6.70 14.92
N GLU A 6 -3.65 -7.66 15.03
CA GLU A 6 -2.43 -7.55 15.82
C GLU A 6 -1.28 -6.91 15.01
N ILE A 7 -1.37 -6.94 13.68
CA ILE A 7 -0.38 -6.31 12.81
C ILE A 7 -0.57 -4.80 12.86
N LYS A 8 0.44 -4.07 13.33
CA LYS A 8 0.38 -2.61 13.50
C LYS A 8 1.17 -1.87 12.43
N VAL A 9 0.64 -0.75 11.96
CA VAL A 9 1.27 0.16 11.01
C VAL A 9 1.09 1.62 11.44
N SER A 10 2.03 2.48 11.05
CA SER A 10 1.86 3.93 11.20
C SER A 10 0.98 4.50 10.10
N VAL A 11 0.01 5.32 10.48
CA VAL A 11 -0.90 6.06 9.59
C VAL A 11 -0.68 7.56 9.79
N TYR A 12 -0.53 8.26 8.68
CA TYR A 12 -0.26 9.69 8.58
C TYR A 12 -1.43 10.40 7.92
N GLU A 13 -1.72 11.62 8.35
CA GLU A 13 -2.79 12.46 7.77
C GLU A 13 -2.55 12.77 6.29
N ASN A 14 -1.28 12.89 5.89
CA ASN A 14 -0.82 13.02 4.51
C ASN A 14 0.71 12.78 4.47
N VAL A 15 1.30 12.82 3.28
CA VAL A 15 2.73 12.57 3.06
C VAL A 15 3.69 13.53 3.75
N TYR A 16 3.22 14.69 4.22
CA TYR A 16 4.05 15.66 4.92
C TYR A 16 3.95 15.53 6.45
N SER A 17 3.00 14.73 6.95
CA SER A 17 2.80 14.56 8.38
C SER A 17 4.00 13.87 9.03
N LYS A 18 4.38 14.37 10.21
CA LYS A 18 5.44 13.82 11.05
C LYS A 18 4.91 13.19 12.33
N LYS A 19 3.58 13.07 12.45
CA LYS A 19 2.91 12.56 13.66
C LYS A 19 1.99 11.41 13.25
N PRO A 20 2.45 10.16 13.34
CA PRO A 20 1.63 9.03 12.99
C PRO A 20 0.65 8.70 14.12
N ARG A 21 -0.48 8.10 13.75
CA ARG A 21 -1.28 7.26 14.64
C ARG A 21 -1.00 5.80 14.32
N VAL A 22 -0.98 4.94 15.32
CA VAL A 22 -0.87 3.49 15.10
C VAL A 22 -2.26 2.91 14.86
N MET A 23 -2.41 2.12 13.81
CA MET A 23 -3.63 1.38 13.49
C MET A 23 -3.29 -0.08 13.22
N SER A 24 -4.28 -0.98 13.35
CA SER A 24 -4.13 -2.32 12.81
C SER A 24 -4.14 -2.30 11.28
N PHE A 25 -3.46 -3.26 10.66
CA PHE A 25 -3.49 -3.42 9.22
C PHE A 25 -4.89 -3.79 8.73
N LEU A 26 -5.66 -4.57 9.52
CA LEU A 26 -7.07 -4.84 9.21
C LEU A 26 -7.90 -3.55 9.09
N GLU A 27 -7.79 -2.63 10.05
CA GLU A 27 -8.52 -1.34 9.98
C GLU A 27 -8.13 -0.55 8.73
N VAL A 28 -6.85 -0.55 8.36
CA VAL A 28 -6.38 0.10 7.13
C VAL A 28 -7.06 -0.48 5.89
N ILE A 29 -7.11 -1.82 5.78
CA ILE A 29 -7.77 -2.49 4.65
C ILE A 29 -9.28 -2.23 4.65
N ILE A 30 -9.95 -2.32 5.81
CA ILE A 30 -11.38 -1.99 5.95
C ILE A 30 -11.68 -0.58 5.45
N MET A 31 -10.85 0.40 5.80
CA MET A 31 -11.00 1.78 5.34
C MET A 31 -10.76 1.96 3.84
N CYS A 32 -10.00 1.06 3.20
CA CYS A 32 -9.77 1.09 1.76
C CYS A 32 -10.91 0.44 0.97
N ILE A 33 -11.67 -0.49 1.54
CA ILE A 33 -12.80 -1.15 0.86
C ILE A 33 -14.15 -0.47 1.16
N HIS A 34 -14.27 0.21 2.30
CA HIS A 34 -15.45 1.03 2.61
C HIS A 34 -15.34 2.43 1.99
N PRO A 35 -16.46 3.13 1.74
CA PRO A 35 -16.46 4.41 1.02
C PRO A 35 -15.97 5.61 1.85
N ILE A 36 -15.01 5.41 2.76
CA ILE A 36 -14.44 6.46 3.62
C ILE A 36 -13.75 7.54 2.78
N TYR A 37 -12.96 7.13 1.77
CA TYR A 37 -12.22 8.03 0.87
C TYR A 37 -12.77 8.05 -0.57
N ALA A 38 -13.94 7.46 -0.81
CA ALA A 38 -14.49 7.28 -2.16
C ALA A 38 -14.59 8.59 -2.96
N SER A 39 -15.07 9.67 -2.33
CA SER A 39 -15.25 10.97 -3.01
C SER A 39 -13.94 11.53 -3.57
N ILE A 40 -12.90 11.62 -2.73
CA ILE A 40 -11.59 12.14 -3.15
C ILE A 40 -10.89 11.20 -4.13
N ILE A 41 -11.00 9.87 -3.94
CA ILE A 41 -10.41 8.88 -4.85
C ILE A 41 -11.06 8.93 -6.23
N ASN A 42 -12.39 9.01 -6.30
CA ASN A 42 -13.11 9.13 -7.56
C ASN A 42 -12.75 10.44 -8.29
N ALA A 43 -12.57 11.54 -7.55
CA ALA A 43 -12.08 12.79 -8.13
C ALA A 43 -10.65 12.65 -8.68
N ILE A 44 -9.74 12.00 -7.95
CA ILE A 44 -8.37 11.73 -8.42
C ILE A 44 -8.39 10.89 -9.70
N ARG A 45 -9.15 9.78 -9.72
CA ARG A 45 -9.26 8.91 -10.88
C ARG A 45 -9.84 9.63 -12.10
N ARG A 46 -10.83 10.50 -11.90
CA ARG A 46 -11.39 11.34 -12.98
C ARG A 46 -10.33 12.27 -13.57
N TYR A 47 -9.67 13.10 -12.76
CA TYR A 47 -8.62 14.00 -13.24
C TYR A 47 -7.49 13.24 -13.95
N TYR A 48 -7.11 12.09 -13.40
CA TYR A 48 -6.08 11.24 -14.00
C TYR A 48 -6.50 10.69 -15.37
N ALA A 49 -7.75 10.23 -15.51
CA ALA A 49 -8.29 9.74 -16.78
C ALA A 49 -8.47 10.85 -17.83
N GLU A 50 -8.72 12.09 -17.39
CA GLU A 50 -8.80 13.28 -18.24
C GLU A 50 -7.41 13.83 -18.64
N GLY A 51 -6.32 13.26 -18.12
CA GLY A 51 -4.94 13.69 -18.38
C GLY A 51 -4.46 14.87 -17.54
N ASP A 52 -5.28 15.37 -16.60
CA ASP A 52 -4.88 16.41 -15.64
C ASP A 52 -4.14 15.78 -14.45
N HIS A 53 -2.92 15.30 -14.72
CA HIS A 53 -2.07 14.67 -13.73
C HIS A 53 -1.66 15.63 -12.60
N ALA A 54 -1.63 16.95 -12.86
CA ALA A 54 -1.31 17.95 -11.85
C ALA A 54 -2.43 18.08 -10.81
N ALA A 55 -3.70 18.16 -11.25
CA ALA A 55 -4.84 18.16 -10.34
C ALA A 55 -4.97 16.83 -9.59
N ALA A 56 -4.79 15.70 -10.28
CA ALA A 56 -4.79 14.38 -9.65
C ALA A 56 -3.72 14.27 -8.55
N GLN A 57 -2.49 14.72 -8.82
CA GLN A 57 -1.41 14.68 -7.84
C GLN A 57 -1.66 15.63 -6.66
N LYS A 58 -2.23 16.82 -6.90
CA LYS A 58 -2.58 17.78 -5.84
C LYS A 58 -3.59 17.18 -4.86
N LEU A 59 -4.59 16.45 -5.35
CA LEU A 59 -5.56 15.75 -4.50
C LEU A 59 -4.93 14.52 -3.83
N LYS A 60 -4.12 13.74 -4.56
CA LYS A 60 -3.42 12.56 -4.01
C LYS A 60 -2.55 12.94 -2.80
N ASN A 61 -1.86 14.07 -2.85
CA ASN A 61 -1.05 14.57 -1.72
C ASN A 61 -1.87 14.94 -0.46
N GLN A 62 -3.19 15.07 -0.56
CA GLN A 62 -4.09 15.32 0.59
C GLN A 62 -4.62 14.04 1.21
N LEU A 63 -4.44 12.89 0.55
CA LEU A 63 -4.86 11.61 1.09
C LEU A 63 -4.00 11.23 2.30
N PRO A 64 -4.62 10.63 3.33
CA PRO A 64 -3.88 9.87 4.31
C PRO A 64 -3.04 8.77 3.67
N CYS A 65 -1.96 8.41 4.35
CA CYS A 65 -1.07 7.35 3.93
C CYS A 65 -0.61 6.54 5.13
N PHE A 66 -0.05 5.36 4.88
CA PHE A 66 0.44 4.46 5.92
C PHE A 66 1.74 3.81 5.50
N THR A 67 2.51 3.29 6.46
CA THR A 67 3.74 2.53 6.20
C THR A 67 3.45 1.04 6.30
N PRO A 68 3.34 0.30 5.19
CA PRO A 68 2.98 -1.12 5.24
C PRO A 68 3.95 -1.90 6.11
N ALA A 69 5.25 -1.61 6.05
CA ALA A 69 6.32 -2.37 6.69
C ALA A 69 6.37 -2.30 8.23
N GLY A 70 5.66 -1.36 8.87
CA GLY A 70 5.72 -1.23 10.32
C GLY A 70 5.30 0.11 10.89
N THR A 71 5.67 0.32 12.15
CA THR A 71 5.42 1.55 12.90
C THR A 71 6.67 2.42 13.02
N PHE A 72 6.45 3.70 13.28
CA PHE A 72 7.48 4.74 13.31
C PHE A 72 7.20 5.72 14.46
N ASP A 73 8.27 6.21 15.10
CA ASP A 73 8.22 7.31 16.07
C ASP A 73 8.42 8.66 15.37
N GLY A 74 7.32 9.29 14.99
CA GLY A 74 7.33 10.53 14.24
C GLY A 74 7.37 10.32 12.72
N ALA A 75 8.18 11.09 12.00
CA ALA A 75 8.25 11.01 10.53
C ALA A 75 8.69 9.61 10.05
N HIS A 76 8.34 9.23 8.82
CA HIS A 76 8.56 7.89 8.27
C HIS A 76 10.02 7.60 7.84
N ALA A 77 10.99 8.45 8.20
CA ALA A 77 12.40 8.18 7.86
C ALA A 77 12.89 6.93 8.59
N ILE A 78 13.75 6.12 7.96
CA ILE A 78 14.19 4.83 8.51
C ILE A 78 14.78 4.91 9.93
N LYS A 79 15.44 6.03 10.27
CA LYS A 79 15.97 6.28 11.63
C LYS A 79 14.92 6.32 12.73
N ASN A 80 13.64 6.48 12.37
CA ASN A 80 12.51 6.53 13.28
C ASN A 80 11.71 5.20 13.27
N PHE A 81 12.16 4.18 12.55
CA PHE A 81 11.48 2.88 12.49
C PHE A 81 11.47 2.22 13.87
N LEU A 82 10.32 1.67 14.28
CA LEU A 82 10.12 1.09 15.61
C LEU A 82 9.91 -0.42 15.56
N LEU A 83 8.78 -0.86 15.01
CA LEU A 83 8.37 -2.27 15.04
C LEU A 83 7.96 -2.73 13.63
N PRO A 84 8.44 -3.89 13.18
CA PRO A 84 8.03 -4.46 11.90
C PRO A 84 6.59 -4.99 11.97
N SER A 85 5.84 -4.77 10.90
CA SER A 85 4.51 -5.37 10.67
C SER A 85 4.59 -6.73 9.97
N HIS A 86 5.73 -7.01 9.31
CA HIS A 86 5.93 -8.12 8.36
C HIS A 86 5.09 -8.03 7.07
N ILE A 87 4.40 -6.92 6.83
CA ILE A 87 3.70 -6.68 5.57
C ILE A 87 4.68 -6.09 4.55
N VAL A 88 4.77 -6.76 3.42
CA VAL A 88 5.43 -6.25 2.22
C VAL A 88 4.36 -5.70 1.29
N GLY A 89 4.48 -4.42 0.93
CA GLY A 89 3.63 -3.77 -0.05
C GLY A 89 4.32 -3.69 -1.41
N LEU A 90 3.61 -4.08 -2.46
CA LEU A 90 3.98 -3.87 -3.87
C LEU A 90 3.03 -2.85 -4.49
N ASP A 91 3.56 -2.01 -5.37
CA ASP A 91 2.78 -1.06 -6.17
C ASP A 91 2.97 -1.42 -7.65
N TYR A 92 1.87 -1.57 -8.38
CA TYR A 92 1.87 -1.83 -9.80
C TYR A 92 1.15 -0.67 -10.49
N ASP A 93 1.90 0.16 -11.22
CA ASP A 93 1.36 1.29 -11.95
C ASP A 93 0.78 0.86 -13.30
N HIS A 94 -0.16 1.67 -13.83
CA HIS A 94 -0.68 1.52 -15.20
C HIS A 94 -1.29 0.15 -15.52
N VAL A 95 -2.01 -0.42 -14.57
CA VAL A 95 -2.65 -1.74 -14.71
C VAL A 95 -3.95 -1.61 -15.48
N LYS A 96 -3.99 -2.15 -16.71
CA LYS A 96 -5.15 -2.06 -17.60
C LYS A 96 -6.39 -2.79 -17.05
N ASP A 97 -6.23 -4.04 -16.61
CA ASP A 97 -7.31 -4.86 -16.05
C ASP A 97 -7.09 -5.07 -14.55
N ARG A 98 -7.43 -4.05 -13.77
CA ARG A 98 -7.23 -4.06 -12.30
C ARG A 98 -8.05 -5.14 -11.62
N LEU A 99 -9.27 -5.39 -12.10
CA LEU A 99 -10.16 -6.40 -11.53
C LEU A 99 -9.57 -7.80 -11.69
N GLN A 100 -9.09 -8.15 -12.89
CA GLN A 100 -8.45 -9.44 -13.10
C GLN A 100 -7.20 -9.61 -12.24
N VAL A 101 -6.37 -8.58 -12.11
CA VAL A 101 -5.18 -8.63 -11.24
C VAL A 101 -5.57 -8.86 -9.78
N ILE A 102 -6.54 -8.11 -9.27
CA ILE A 102 -7.05 -8.27 -7.89
C ILE A 102 -7.62 -9.68 -7.68
N GLN A 103 -8.38 -10.22 -8.65
CA GLN A 103 -8.92 -11.58 -8.56
C GLN A 103 -7.82 -12.65 -8.52
N ARG A 104 -6.75 -12.48 -9.30
CA ARG A 104 -5.60 -13.40 -9.29
C ARG A 104 -4.85 -13.35 -7.96
N CYS A 105 -4.69 -12.16 -7.37
CA CYS A 105 -4.16 -12.01 -6.03
C CYS A 105 -5.09 -12.62 -4.97
N ALA A 106 -6.41 -12.40 -5.06
CA ALA A 106 -7.37 -12.97 -4.12
C ALA A 106 -7.42 -14.51 -4.14
N ALA A 107 -7.08 -15.13 -5.27
CA ALA A 107 -6.96 -16.58 -5.40
C ALA A 107 -5.61 -17.12 -4.89
N ASP A 108 -4.62 -16.26 -4.63
CA ASP A 108 -3.30 -16.64 -4.17
C ASP A 108 -3.25 -16.74 -2.63
N PRO A 109 -2.79 -17.87 -2.06
CA PRO A 109 -2.81 -18.10 -0.62
C PRO A 109 -1.82 -17.22 0.17
N HIS A 110 -0.88 -16.54 -0.50
CA HIS A 110 0.09 -15.66 0.13
C HIS A 110 -0.35 -14.18 0.10
N THR A 111 -1.46 -13.87 -0.55
CA THR A 111 -2.01 -12.51 -0.60
C THR A 111 -2.79 -12.23 0.68
N VAL A 112 -2.39 -11.17 1.40
CA VAL A 112 -3.18 -10.63 2.51
C VAL A 112 -4.28 -9.70 1.99
N ALA A 113 -3.94 -8.83 1.05
CA ALA A 113 -4.88 -7.94 0.40
C ALA A 113 -4.36 -7.48 -0.96
N ALA A 114 -5.27 -7.24 -1.90
CA ALA A 114 -5.00 -6.51 -3.14
C ALA A 114 -6.09 -5.47 -3.35
N ILE A 115 -5.70 -4.22 -3.64
CA ILE A 115 -6.63 -3.09 -3.78
C ILE A 115 -6.24 -2.22 -4.97
N GLU A 116 -7.22 -1.56 -5.57
CA GLU A 116 -6.94 -0.51 -6.54
C GLU A 116 -6.13 0.64 -5.90
N SER A 117 -5.26 1.26 -6.69
CA SER A 117 -4.54 2.47 -6.28
C SER A 117 -5.43 3.72 -6.46
N PRO A 118 -5.04 4.88 -5.89
CA PRO A 118 -5.75 6.15 -6.12
C PRO A 118 -5.84 6.59 -7.58
N THR A 119 -5.01 6.01 -8.47
CA THR A 119 -5.00 6.30 -9.90
C THR A 119 -5.38 5.03 -10.68
N ASP A 120 -4.50 4.55 -11.54
CA ASP A 120 -4.73 3.46 -12.50
C ASP A 120 -3.97 2.17 -12.16
N GLY A 121 -3.44 2.04 -10.94
CA GLY A 121 -2.62 0.91 -10.51
C GLY A 121 -3.31 -0.05 -9.54
N VAL A 122 -2.58 -1.08 -9.10
CA VAL A 122 -2.99 -2.04 -8.07
C VAL A 122 -1.90 -2.15 -7.01
N LYS A 123 -2.29 -2.20 -5.74
CA LYS A 123 -1.40 -2.49 -4.63
C LYS A 123 -1.63 -3.89 -4.12
N VAL A 124 -0.56 -4.63 -3.86
CA VAL A 124 -0.60 -6.00 -3.35
C VAL A 124 0.16 -6.05 -2.03
N PHE A 125 -0.42 -6.71 -1.03
CA PHE A 125 0.15 -6.84 0.30
C PHE A 125 0.30 -8.33 0.64
N ALA A 126 1.51 -8.72 1.04
CA ALA A 126 1.82 -10.07 1.49
C ALA A 126 2.43 -10.01 2.90
N TYR A 127 2.19 -11.05 3.69
CA TYR A 127 2.82 -11.21 5.00
C TYR A 127 4.02 -12.17 4.88
N VAL A 128 5.19 -11.75 5.36
CA VAL A 128 6.41 -12.57 5.28
C VAL A 128 7.04 -12.73 6.65
N GLU A 129 7.02 -13.95 7.18
CA GLU A 129 7.68 -14.29 8.44
C GLU A 129 9.21 -14.27 8.28
N GLY A 130 9.93 -13.93 9.35
CA GLY A 130 11.39 -14.01 9.38
C GLY A 130 12.13 -12.91 8.61
N ILE A 131 11.46 -11.83 8.19
CA ILE A 131 12.09 -10.72 7.45
C ILE A 131 12.65 -9.60 8.34
N GLU A 132 12.73 -9.81 9.66
CA GLU A 132 13.28 -8.83 10.59
C GLU A 132 14.70 -8.42 10.15
N ASN A 133 14.92 -7.11 10.02
CA ASN A 133 16.15 -6.50 9.49
C ASN A 133 16.53 -6.91 8.05
N ARG A 134 15.63 -7.61 7.33
CA ARG A 134 15.81 -8.09 5.96
C ARG A 134 14.63 -7.69 5.07
N HIS A 135 13.96 -6.57 5.37
CA HIS A 135 12.77 -6.13 4.65
C HIS A 135 13.02 -6.05 3.14
N ARG A 136 14.16 -5.50 2.73
CA ARG A 136 14.52 -5.38 1.32
C ARG A 136 14.67 -6.73 0.62
N GLU A 137 15.26 -7.72 1.28
CA GLU A 137 15.35 -9.09 0.73
C GLU A 137 13.97 -9.72 0.63
N GLY A 138 13.15 -9.58 1.68
CA GLY A 138 11.75 -10.02 1.67
C GLY A 138 10.95 -9.37 0.55
N GLN A 139 11.12 -8.07 0.34
CA GLN A 139 10.46 -7.33 -0.72
C GLN A 139 10.87 -7.80 -2.12
N GLN A 140 12.15 -8.11 -2.33
CA GLN A 140 12.64 -8.66 -3.60
C GLN A 140 12.07 -10.05 -3.89
N LEU A 141 11.94 -10.91 -2.88
CA LEU A 141 11.33 -12.24 -3.00
C LEU A 141 9.85 -12.13 -3.36
N VAL A 142 9.11 -11.30 -2.63
CA VAL A 142 7.68 -11.05 -2.86
C VAL A 142 7.45 -10.41 -4.22
N SER A 143 8.23 -9.39 -4.60
CA SER A 143 8.18 -8.75 -5.91
C SER A 143 8.41 -9.77 -7.02
N ARG A 144 9.45 -10.61 -6.94
CA ARG A 144 9.70 -11.64 -7.96
C ARG A 144 8.52 -12.61 -8.10
N TYR A 145 7.97 -13.06 -6.97
CA TYR A 145 6.84 -13.97 -6.94
C TYR A 145 5.61 -13.36 -7.64
N TYR A 146 5.18 -12.18 -7.21
CA TYR A 146 3.99 -11.53 -7.77
C TYR A 146 4.21 -11.01 -9.18
N ASN A 147 5.42 -10.61 -9.56
CA ASN A 147 5.72 -10.22 -10.93
C ASN A 147 5.53 -11.41 -11.89
N GLN A 148 6.01 -12.60 -11.50
CA GLN A 148 5.79 -13.83 -12.26
C GLN A 148 4.30 -14.23 -12.24
N LEU A 149 3.65 -14.17 -11.08
CA LEU A 149 2.23 -14.49 -10.96
C LEU A 149 1.40 -13.59 -11.87
N LEU A 150 1.64 -12.28 -11.88
CA LEU A 150 0.79 -11.31 -12.55
C LEU A 150 1.20 -11.04 -14.00
N GLY A 151 2.46 -11.32 -14.36
CA GLY A 151 3.04 -10.90 -15.65
C GLY A 151 3.25 -9.38 -15.71
N LEU A 152 3.53 -8.76 -14.57
CA LEU A 152 3.71 -7.31 -14.39
C LEU A 152 5.00 -7.03 -13.61
N GLU A 153 5.47 -5.79 -13.61
CA GLU A 153 6.61 -5.36 -12.79
C GLU A 153 6.14 -4.39 -11.70
N SER A 154 6.43 -4.70 -10.44
CA SER A 154 6.17 -3.79 -9.31
C SER A 154 7.20 -2.66 -9.25
N ASP A 155 6.81 -1.48 -8.77
CA ASP A 155 7.69 -0.33 -8.53
C ASP A 155 8.89 -0.70 -7.63
N PRO A 156 10.15 -0.64 -8.14
CA PRO A 156 11.35 -0.96 -7.37
C PRO A 156 11.64 0.05 -6.25
N ALA A 157 10.96 1.20 -6.20
CA ALA A 157 11.08 2.16 -5.11
C ALA A 157 10.39 1.71 -3.82
N CYS A 158 9.51 0.70 -3.86
CA CYS A 158 8.82 0.17 -2.69
C CYS A 158 9.65 -0.81 -1.84
N LYS A 159 10.98 -0.76 -1.93
CA LYS A 159 11.92 -1.73 -1.32
C LYS A 159 12.32 -1.45 0.14
N ASP A 160 12.00 -0.26 0.65
CA ASP A 160 12.45 0.22 1.97
C ASP A 160 11.28 0.33 2.94
N GLU A 161 11.51 0.08 4.23
CA GLU A 161 10.50 0.08 5.30
C GLU A 161 9.77 1.44 5.41
N SER A 162 10.48 2.51 5.06
CA SER A 162 10.00 3.89 5.07
C SER A 162 8.94 4.21 4.00
N ARG A 163 8.63 3.28 3.11
CA ARG A 163 7.75 3.55 1.97
C ARG A 163 6.31 3.81 2.45
N LEU A 164 5.79 4.96 2.06
CA LEU A 164 4.39 5.32 2.25
C LEU A 164 3.51 4.68 1.18
N CYS A 165 2.33 4.27 1.60
CA CYS A 165 1.22 3.83 0.76
C CYS A 165 0.01 4.72 1.02
N TYR A 166 -0.52 5.36 -0.01
CA TYR A 166 -1.76 6.13 0.11
C TYR A 166 -2.96 5.22 0.38
N PHE A 167 -3.87 5.67 1.24
CA PHE A 167 -5.22 5.10 1.32
C PHE A 167 -5.91 5.19 -0.05
N SER A 168 -6.87 4.30 -0.28
CA SER A 168 -7.61 4.26 -1.52
C SER A 168 -9.09 3.95 -1.30
N TYR A 169 -9.79 3.69 -2.39
CA TYR A 169 -11.14 3.14 -2.41
C TYR A 169 -11.20 2.02 -3.46
N SER A 170 -11.41 0.80 -2.97
CA SER A 170 -11.42 -0.46 -3.74
C SER A 170 -12.53 -1.35 -3.17
N PRO A 171 -13.80 -1.06 -3.50
CA PRO A 171 -14.95 -1.79 -2.97
C PRO A 171 -14.99 -3.26 -3.38
#